data_AF-C4QXM7-F1
#
_entry.id   AF-C4QXM7-F1
#
_cell.length_a   1.000
_cell.length_b   1.000
_cell.length_c   1.000
_cell.angle_alpha   90.00
_cell.angle_beta   90.00
_cell.angle_gamma   90.00
#
_symmetry.space_group_name_H-M   'P 1'
#
loop_
_entity.id
_entity.type
_entity.pdbx_description
1 polymer ?
#
loop_
_entity_poly.entity_id
_entity_poly.type
_entity_poly.pdbx_seq_one_letter_code
_entity_poly.pdbx_strand_id
1 'polypeptide(L)'
;MGCFRFCLVIIPALLSVVACLFAIFSCIGSTKNNEFLTSIYLLEIDASNISISALIPAAANIDISPQQLGLSDVYTLGMWGYCEGTASSDAQTDRDEILGLDNVDFTACSSPKAMYVFDPESFIQDVLNTSASLNQVNSYLDILGVDNVDISLPQDLVDYEDTIRAVSKMIFICTIIGIVLTFIQVLFSIGAFFSKGWSCATTVVSILSFVSLIIGAGGATGMYRIVQTIFNDNLGEYGVRAGLSRNFLVFYWLAVALNLIALVFWIFSICCGSTRKRSRSYTDSAEKQPMMVYQPYEQAPQHVYK
;
A
#
# COMPACT_ATOMS: atom_id res chain seq x y z
N MET A 1 35.54 1.67 11.72
CA MET A 1 34.74 2.36 10.67
C MET A 1 34.43 3.75 11.19
N GLY A 2 34.54 4.80 10.37
CA GLY A 2 34.20 6.15 10.83
C GLY A 2 32.72 6.22 11.24
N CYS A 3 32.43 6.92 12.35
CA CYS A 3 31.08 7.16 12.87
C CYS A 3 30.10 7.62 11.76
N PHE A 4 30.60 8.36 10.78
CA PHE A 4 29.85 8.81 9.60
C PHE A 4 29.24 7.68 8.73
N ARG A 5 29.99 6.61 8.42
CA ARG A 5 29.44 5.50 7.61
C ARG A 5 28.40 4.69 8.39
N PHE A 6 28.57 4.59 9.71
CA PHE A 6 27.64 3.88 10.58
C PHE A 6 26.27 4.59 10.61
N CYS A 7 26.26 5.92 10.78
CA CYS A 7 25.01 6.71 10.70
C CYS A 7 24.35 6.60 9.33
N LEU A 8 25.13 6.65 8.24
CA LEU A 8 24.62 6.55 6.86
C LEU A 8 24.02 5.18 6.48
N VAL A 9 24.27 4.13 7.27
CA VAL A 9 23.67 2.80 7.04
C VAL A 9 22.52 2.55 8.01
N ILE A 10 22.64 2.98 9.28
CA ILE A 10 21.60 2.76 10.29
C ILE A 10 20.35 3.59 10.03
N ILE A 11 20.50 4.87 9.67
CA ILE A 11 19.35 5.75 9.42
C ILE A 11 18.44 5.16 8.32
N PRO A 12 18.94 4.86 7.10
CA PRO A 12 18.09 4.26 6.08
C PRO A 12 17.59 2.87 6.45
N ALA A 13 18.34 2.07 7.20
CA ALA A 13 17.87 0.75 7.66
C ALA A 13 16.65 0.89 8.60
N LEU A 14 16.70 1.79 9.58
CA LEU A 14 15.58 2.07 10.48
C LEU A 14 14.37 2.63 9.71
N LEU A 15 14.59 3.58 8.80
CA LEU A 15 13.54 4.12 7.94
C LEU A 15 12.89 3.02 7.08
N SER A 16 13.68 2.06 6.57
CA SER A 16 13.17 0.93 5.78
C SER A 16 12.30 -0.02 6.61
N VAL A 17 12.64 -0.24 7.87
CA VAL A 17 11.81 -1.03 8.80
C VAL A 17 10.47 -0.35 9.03
N VAL A 18 10.48 0.96 9.32
CA VAL A 18 9.25 1.72 9.56
C VAL A 18 8.41 1.81 8.29
N ALA A 19 9.03 2.03 7.12
CA ALA A 19 8.33 2.02 5.83
C ALA A 19 7.65 0.68 5.54
N CYS A 20 8.33 -0.44 5.84
CA CYS A 20 7.79 -1.78 5.67
C CYS A 20 6.54 -2.00 6.56
N LEU A 21 6.59 -1.58 7.83
CA LEU A 21 5.43 -1.67 8.73
C LEU A 21 4.22 -0.89 8.22
N PHE A 22 4.42 0.35 7.77
CA PHE A 22 3.32 1.14 7.22
C PHE A 22 2.75 0.58 5.92
N ALA A 23 3.60 0.04 5.03
CA ALA A 23 3.13 -0.64 3.83
C ALA A 23 2.32 -1.92 4.16
N ILE A 24 2.71 -2.66 5.20
CA ILE A 24 1.96 -3.82 5.70
C ILE A 24 0.61 -3.38 6.27
N PHE A 25 0.57 -2.32 7.10
CA PHE A 25 -0.69 -1.80 7.65
C PHE A 25 -1.66 -1.33 6.57
N SER A 26 -1.17 -0.63 5.53
CA SER A 26 -2.03 -0.28 4.40
C SER A 26 -2.55 -1.51 3.67
N CYS A 27 -1.77 -2.59 3.60
CA CYS A 27 -2.15 -3.79 2.87
C CYS A 27 -3.21 -4.63 3.60
N ILE A 28 -3.18 -4.74 4.93
CA ILE A 28 -4.07 -5.63 5.70
C ILE A 28 -5.43 -4.97 6.03
N GLY A 29 -5.62 -3.70 5.67
CA GLY A 29 -6.85 -2.96 5.94
C GLY A 29 -8.15 -3.69 5.56
N SER A 30 -9.17 -3.56 6.40
CA SER A 30 -10.53 -4.11 6.25
C SER A 30 -10.59 -5.63 6.02
N THR A 31 -9.67 -6.40 6.61
CA THR A 31 -9.63 -7.87 6.47
C THR A 31 -10.39 -8.60 7.60
N LYS A 32 -10.55 -7.97 8.77
CA LYS A 32 -11.21 -8.56 9.94
C LYS A 32 -11.90 -7.49 10.73
N ASN A 33 -12.93 -7.89 11.48
CA ASN A 33 -13.64 -7.03 12.42
C ASN A 33 -12.73 -6.73 13.63
N ASN A 34 -11.98 -5.64 13.51
CA ASN A 34 -11.11 -5.08 14.55
C ASN A 34 -11.01 -3.59 14.27
N GLU A 35 -11.22 -2.77 15.30
CA GLU A 35 -11.21 -1.30 15.27
C GLU A 35 -10.03 -0.73 14.46
N PHE A 36 -8.81 -1.25 14.64
CA PHE A 36 -7.66 -0.77 13.88
C PHE A 36 -7.72 -1.15 12.40
N LEU A 37 -8.13 -2.38 12.07
CA LEU A 37 -8.14 -2.87 10.70
C LEU A 37 -9.29 -2.29 9.89
N THR A 38 -10.46 -2.13 10.51
CA THR A 38 -11.62 -1.51 9.86
C THR A 38 -11.39 -0.02 9.63
N SER A 39 -10.58 0.66 10.47
CA SER A 39 -10.15 2.04 10.26
C SER A 39 -9.32 2.30 9.00
N ILE A 40 -8.77 1.24 8.40
CA ILE A 40 -7.93 1.28 7.21
C ILE A 40 -8.68 0.58 6.08
N TYR A 41 -9.23 1.36 5.18
CA TYR A 41 -9.97 0.86 4.02
C TYR A 41 -9.60 1.65 2.78
N LEU A 42 -9.96 1.16 1.61
CA LEU A 42 -9.74 1.84 0.34
C LEU A 42 -10.90 2.76 0.03
N LEU A 43 -12.09 2.18 -0.04
CA LEU A 43 -13.33 2.85 -0.40
C LEU A 43 -14.38 2.48 0.64
N GLU A 44 -15.19 3.44 1.03
CA GLU A 44 -16.36 3.26 1.87
C GLU A 44 -17.60 3.57 1.04
N ILE A 45 -18.63 2.77 1.22
CA ILE A 45 -19.94 2.97 0.62
C ILE A 45 -20.91 3.12 1.78
N ASP A 46 -21.44 4.33 1.92
CA ASP A 46 -22.48 4.69 2.88
C ASP A 46 -23.84 4.64 2.18
N ALA A 47 -24.68 3.72 2.62
CA ALA A 47 -26.05 3.50 2.17
C ALA A 47 -27.08 3.76 3.29
N SER A 48 -26.68 4.40 4.38
CA SER A 48 -27.55 4.68 5.54
C SER A 48 -28.79 5.52 5.19
N ASN A 49 -28.69 6.38 4.17
CA ASN A 49 -29.75 7.30 3.74
C ASN A 49 -30.44 6.86 2.43
N ILE A 50 -30.37 5.57 2.09
CA ILE A 50 -30.89 5.07 0.82
C ILE A 50 -32.40 5.34 0.68
N SER A 51 -32.79 5.95 -0.44
CA SER A 51 -34.20 6.16 -0.79
C SER A 51 -34.71 4.98 -1.61
N ILE A 52 -35.22 3.95 -0.92
CA ILE A 52 -35.71 2.71 -1.54
C ILE A 52 -36.84 2.97 -2.55
N SER A 53 -37.62 4.04 -2.34
CA SER A 53 -38.66 4.53 -3.25
C SER A 53 -38.15 4.90 -4.65
N ALA A 54 -36.87 5.25 -4.78
CA ALA A 54 -36.25 5.63 -6.05
C ALA A 54 -35.55 4.44 -6.76
N LEU A 55 -35.15 3.41 -6.01
CA LEU A 55 -34.59 2.16 -6.55
C LEU A 55 -35.68 1.16 -6.97
N ILE A 56 -36.80 1.16 -6.25
CA ILE A 56 -37.97 0.33 -6.56
C ILE A 56 -39.18 1.27 -6.63
N PRO A 57 -39.54 1.77 -7.83
CA PRO A 57 -40.67 2.68 -8.01
C PRO A 57 -41.99 2.13 -7.46
N ALA A 58 -42.08 0.81 -7.35
CA ALA A 58 -43.24 0.09 -6.84
C ALA A 58 -43.31 0.03 -5.29
N ALA A 59 -42.23 0.38 -4.58
CA ALA A 59 -42.18 0.50 -3.12
C ALA A 59 -42.27 1.96 -2.63
N ALA A 60 -42.66 2.91 -3.51
CA ALA A 60 -42.64 4.35 -3.26
C ALA A 60 -43.42 4.84 -2.01
N ASN A 61 -44.24 3.99 -1.40
CA ASN A 61 -45.03 4.30 -0.20
C ASN A 61 -44.59 3.54 1.06
N ILE A 62 -43.48 2.80 1.03
CA ILE A 62 -42.99 2.02 2.17
C ILE A 62 -41.63 2.59 2.61
N ASP A 63 -41.60 3.17 3.80
CA ASP A 63 -40.39 3.65 4.46
C ASP A 63 -39.70 2.45 5.11
N ILE A 64 -38.99 1.67 4.29
CA ILE A 64 -38.21 0.51 4.75
C ILE A 64 -36.79 1.00 5.01
N SER A 65 -36.21 0.57 6.12
CA SER A 65 -34.81 0.83 6.44
C SER A 65 -33.90 -0.28 5.90
N PRO A 66 -32.61 -0.02 5.57
CA PRO A 66 -31.69 -1.02 5.04
C PRO A 66 -31.61 -2.29 5.91
N GLN A 67 -31.65 -2.12 7.23
CA GLN A 67 -31.54 -3.22 8.19
C GLN A 67 -32.74 -4.16 8.14
N GLN A 68 -33.93 -3.68 7.76
CA GLN A 68 -35.13 -4.51 7.58
C GLN A 68 -35.04 -5.40 6.33
N LEU A 69 -34.25 -4.97 5.36
CA LEU A 69 -33.91 -5.76 4.18
C LEU A 69 -32.70 -6.68 4.43
N GLY A 70 -32.11 -6.65 5.62
CA GLY A 70 -30.87 -7.39 5.91
C GLY A 70 -29.63 -6.80 5.22
N LEU A 71 -29.73 -5.54 4.74
CA LEU A 71 -28.59 -4.79 4.22
C LEU A 71 -27.89 -4.04 5.36
N SER A 72 -26.57 -4.02 5.30
CA SER A 72 -25.76 -3.14 6.15
C SER A 72 -25.79 -1.70 5.65
N ASP A 73 -25.68 -0.75 6.58
CA ASP A 73 -25.70 0.69 6.25
C ASP A 73 -24.38 1.16 5.63
N VAL A 74 -23.26 0.56 6.05
CA VAL A 74 -21.92 0.96 5.63
C VAL A 74 -21.13 -0.26 5.20
N TYR A 75 -20.46 -0.16 4.05
CA TYR A 75 -19.52 -1.16 3.55
C TYR A 75 -18.14 -0.56 3.36
N THR A 76 -17.12 -1.14 4.00
CA THR A 76 -15.73 -0.75 3.81
C THR A 76 -14.99 -1.78 2.96
N LEU A 77 -14.40 -1.32 1.88
CA LEU A 77 -13.67 -2.14 0.90
C LEU A 77 -12.18 -2.02 1.17
N GLY A 78 -11.50 -3.15 1.38
CA GLY A 78 -10.05 -3.28 1.51
C GLY A 78 -9.42 -4.03 0.33
N MET A 79 -8.10 -4.20 0.37
CA MET A 79 -7.35 -4.87 -0.72
C MET A 79 -7.65 -6.37 -0.82
N TRP A 80 -8.17 -6.95 0.25
CA TRP A 80 -8.41 -8.39 0.38
C TRP A 80 -9.89 -8.74 0.45
N GLY A 81 -10.79 -7.77 0.55
CA GLY A 81 -12.21 -8.04 0.71
C GLY A 81 -12.96 -6.81 1.23
N TYR A 82 -14.12 -7.06 1.82
CA TYR A 82 -15.00 -6.06 2.39
C TYR A 82 -15.44 -6.41 3.82
N CYS A 83 -15.76 -5.38 4.60
CA CYS A 83 -16.44 -5.48 5.88
C CYS A 83 -17.75 -4.68 5.83
N GLU A 84 -18.71 -5.11 6.62
CA GLU A 84 -20.03 -4.50 6.73
C GLU A 84 -20.28 -4.02 8.16
N GLY A 85 -20.91 -2.86 8.29
CA GLY A 85 -21.26 -2.26 9.57
C GLY A 85 -22.58 -1.49 9.53
N THR A 86 -23.20 -1.36 10.69
CA THR A 86 -24.43 -0.58 10.88
C THR A 86 -24.10 0.77 11.48
N ALA A 87 -24.83 1.81 11.09
CA ALA A 87 -24.64 3.13 11.69
C ALA A 87 -25.08 3.10 13.17
N SER A 88 -24.22 3.54 14.09
CA SER A 88 -24.52 3.64 15.51
C SER A 88 -25.59 4.70 15.76
N SER A 89 -26.41 4.48 16.80
CA SER A 89 -27.60 5.29 17.11
C SER A 89 -27.32 6.77 17.44
N ASP A 90 -26.06 7.10 17.75
CA ASP A 90 -25.59 8.46 18.08
C ASP A 90 -24.97 9.19 16.86
N ALA A 91 -25.02 8.58 15.67
CA ALA A 91 -24.49 9.19 14.45
C ALA A 91 -25.32 10.41 14.03
N GLN A 92 -24.75 11.61 14.21
CA GLN A 92 -25.29 12.83 13.63
C GLN A 92 -24.96 12.84 12.13
N THR A 93 -25.77 12.17 11.32
CA THR A 93 -25.58 12.12 9.87
C THR A 93 -26.11 13.40 9.23
N ASP A 94 -25.25 14.41 9.07
CA ASP A 94 -25.53 15.49 8.13
C ASP A 94 -25.48 14.91 6.70
N ARG A 95 -26.50 15.18 5.88
CA ARG A 95 -26.65 14.62 4.51
C ARG A 95 -25.48 14.93 3.56
N ASP A 96 -24.61 15.85 3.94
CA ASP A 96 -23.47 16.33 3.17
C ASP A 96 -22.12 15.76 3.64
N GLU A 97 -22.04 14.97 4.72
CA GLU A 97 -20.80 14.33 5.20
C GLU A 97 -20.87 12.79 5.19
N ILE A 98 -19.74 12.14 4.92
CA ILE A 98 -19.63 10.66 4.98
C ILE A 98 -19.61 10.25 6.45
N LEU A 99 -20.37 9.23 6.81
CA LEU A 99 -20.41 8.68 8.17
C LEU A 99 -18.99 8.37 8.66
N GLY A 100 -18.50 9.15 9.62
CA GLY A 100 -17.21 8.89 10.25
C GLY A 100 -17.23 7.52 10.93
N LEU A 101 -16.17 6.73 10.74
CA LEU A 101 -16.03 5.36 11.26
C LEU A 101 -16.24 5.21 12.78
N ASP A 102 -16.12 6.31 13.52
CA ASP A 102 -16.39 6.36 14.96
C ASP A 102 -17.87 6.07 15.30
N ASN A 103 -18.75 6.10 14.29
CA ASN A 103 -20.18 5.83 14.42
C ASN A 103 -20.63 4.60 13.63
N VAL A 104 -19.72 3.64 13.36
CA VAL A 104 -20.05 2.42 12.61
C VAL A 104 -19.70 1.19 13.42
N ASP A 105 -20.71 0.40 13.74
CA ASP A 105 -20.57 -0.89 14.41
C ASP A 105 -20.40 -2.00 13.36
N PHE A 106 -19.16 -2.45 13.18
CA PHE A 106 -18.84 -3.52 12.24
C PHE A 106 -19.40 -4.86 12.71
N THR A 107 -20.19 -5.50 11.86
CA THR A 107 -20.90 -6.76 12.18
C THR A 107 -20.13 -7.97 11.65
N ALA A 108 -19.76 -7.96 10.37
CA ALA A 108 -19.04 -9.07 9.74
C ALA A 108 -18.05 -8.59 8.68
N CYS A 109 -17.13 -9.48 8.32
CA CYS A 109 -16.20 -9.27 7.21
C CYS A 109 -16.17 -10.51 6.31
N SER A 110 -16.04 -10.27 5.02
CA SER A 110 -15.83 -11.32 4.02
C SER A 110 -14.49 -12.03 4.20
N SER A 111 -14.37 -13.23 3.62
CA SER A 111 -13.11 -13.98 3.64
C SER A 111 -12.07 -13.35 2.71
N PRO A 112 -10.81 -13.19 3.14
CA PRO A 112 -9.79 -12.51 2.35
C PRO A 112 -9.48 -13.24 1.05
N LYS A 113 -9.67 -12.56 -0.08
CA LYS A 113 -9.36 -13.03 -1.43
C LYS A 113 -8.23 -12.18 -2.01
N ALA A 114 -7.14 -12.82 -2.41
CA ALA A 114 -6.04 -12.13 -3.09
C ALA A 114 -6.55 -11.51 -4.41
N MET A 115 -6.07 -10.31 -4.73
CA MET A 115 -6.54 -9.53 -5.88
C MET A 115 -8.05 -9.32 -5.87
N TYR A 116 -8.58 -8.92 -4.73
CA TYR A 116 -9.99 -8.58 -4.61
C TYR A 116 -10.33 -7.43 -5.58
N VAL A 117 -11.42 -7.62 -6.32
CA VAL A 117 -11.99 -6.64 -7.23
C VAL A 117 -13.44 -6.50 -6.80
N PHE A 118 -13.88 -5.26 -6.62
CA PHE A 118 -15.28 -4.98 -6.35
C PHE A 118 -16.08 -5.18 -7.64
N ASP A 119 -16.86 -6.25 -7.69
CA ASP A 119 -17.82 -6.55 -8.75
C ASP A 119 -19.22 -6.26 -8.21
N PRO A 120 -19.89 -5.16 -8.65
CA PRO A 120 -21.16 -4.71 -8.07
C PRO A 120 -22.27 -5.77 -8.21
N GLU A 121 -22.32 -6.51 -9.31
CA GLU A 121 -23.29 -7.58 -9.54
C GLU A 121 -23.18 -8.69 -8.47
N SER A 122 -21.98 -9.20 -8.24
CA SER A 122 -21.72 -10.25 -7.25
C SER A 122 -21.90 -9.76 -5.82
N PHE A 123 -21.57 -8.50 -5.55
CA PHE A 123 -21.77 -7.88 -4.24
C PHE A 123 -23.26 -7.80 -3.91
N ILE A 124 -24.07 -7.32 -4.86
CA ILE A 124 -25.52 -7.30 -4.70
C ILE A 124 -26.06 -8.72 -4.52
N GLN A 125 -25.63 -9.71 -5.30
CA GLN A 125 -26.07 -11.10 -5.13
C GLN A 125 -25.69 -11.72 -3.78
N ASP A 126 -24.47 -11.50 -3.28
CA ASP A 126 -24.01 -12.01 -1.99
C ASP A 126 -24.81 -11.38 -0.83
N VAL A 127 -25.06 -10.07 -0.91
CA VAL A 127 -25.90 -9.33 0.04
C VAL A 127 -27.34 -9.87 -0.01
N LEU A 128 -27.90 -10.01 -1.21
CA LEU A 128 -29.25 -10.52 -1.44
C LEU A 128 -29.45 -11.95 -0.92
N ASN A 129 -28.48 -12.83 -1.13
CA ASN A 129 -28.51 -14.22 -0.66
C ASN A 129 -28.34 -14.35 0.87
N THR A 130 -27.58 -13.43 1.48
CA THR A 130 -27.37 -13.37 2.94
C THR A 130 -28.60 -12.76 3.65
N SER A 131 -29.28 -11.81 3.00
CA SER A 131 -30.58 -11.33 3.42
C SER A 131 -31.69 -12.35 3.15
N ALA A 132 -31.91 -13.26 4.11
CA ALA A 132 -33.05 -14.19 4.13
C ALA A 132 -34.45 -13.51 4.12
N SER A 133 -34.53 -12.19 3.93
CA SER A 133 -35.76 -11.38 3.83
C SER A 133 -36.27 -11.19 2.39
N LEU A 134 -35.56 -11.68 1.36
CA LEU A 134 -36.06 -11.61 -0.01
C LEU A 134 -37.23 -12.55 -0.31
N ASN A 135 -37.57 -13.52 0.55
CA ASN A 135 -38.82 -14.25 0.35
C ASN A 135 -40.05 -13.34 0.47
N GLN A 136 -39.96 -12.25 1.25
CA GLN A 136 -41.00 -11.23 1.27
C GLN A 136 -40.88 -10.28 0.07
N VAL A 137 -39.69 -9.80 -0.27
CA VAL A 137 -39.50 -8.85 -1.40
C VAL A 137 -39.78 -9.50 -2.76
N ASN A 138 -39.36 -10.76 -2.99
CA ASN A 138 -39.68 -11.53 -4.19
C ASN A 138 -41.19 -11.73 -4.35
N SER A 139 -41.92 -11.92 -3.23
CA SER A 139 -43.38 -11.99 -3.29
C SER A 139 -44.00 -10.65 -3.72
N TYR A 140 -43.43 -9.51 -3.32
CA TYR A 140 -43.89 -8.20 -3.77
C TYR A 140 -43.44 -7.87 -5.21
N LEU A 141 -42.23 -8.24 -5.62
CA LEU A 141 -41.70 -8.04 -6.98
C LEU A 141 -42.44 -8.89 -8.04
N ASP A 142 -42.83 -10.12 -7.68
CA ASP A 142 -43.65 -11.02 -8.52
C ASP A 142 -45.10 -10.50 -8.65
N ILE A 143 -45.66 -9.92 -7.57
CA ILE A 143 -46.97 -9.23 -7.59
C ILE A 143 -46.95 -7.95 -8.46
N LEU A 144 -45.78 -7.33 -8.62
CA LEU A 144 -45.57 -6.10 -9.37
C LEU A 144 -45.11 -6.34 -10.82
N GLY A 145 -44.96 -7.61 -11.24
CA GLY A 145 -44.63 -7.99 -12.62
C GLY A 145 -43.23 -7.58 -13.07
N VAL A 146 -42.29 -7.44 -12.13
CA VAL A 146 -40.88 -7.13 -12.43
C VAL A 146 -40.14 -8.46 -12.61
N ASP A 147 -40.20 -9.01 -13.83
CA ASP A 147 -39.46 -10.20 -14.24
C ASP A 147 -37.96 -9.88 -14.25
N ASN A 148 -37.28 -10.17 -13.13
CA ASN A 148 -35.86 -9.93 -12.92
C ASN A 148 -35.54 -8.43 -12.95
N VAL A 149 -34.99 -7.92 -11.85
CA VAL A 149 -34.40 -6.59 -11.92
C VAL A 149 -33.14 -6.73 -12.77
N ASP A 150 -33.27 -6.56 -14.09
CA ASP A 150 -32.18 -6.11 -14.95
C ASP A 150 -31.82 -4.72 -14.40
N ILE A 151 -31.00 -4.70 -13.36
CA ILE A 151 -30.36 -3.48 -12.86
C ILE A 151 -29.38 -3.14 -13.98
N SER A 152 -29.87 -2.44 -15.00
CA SER A 152 -29.02 -1.83 -16.01
C SER A 152 -28.23 -0.74 -15.30
N LEU A 153 -27.09 -1.13 -14.72
CA LEU A 153 -26.10 -0.18 -14.25
C LEU A 153 -25.82 0.79 -15.40
N PRO A 154 -25.74 2.12 -15.14
CA PRO A 154 -25.37 3.11 -16.15
C PRO A 154 -24.20 2.61 -17.01
N GLN A 155 -24.23 2.80 -18.34
CA GLN A 155 -23.17 2.30 -19.24
C GLN A 155 -21.76 2.76 -18.83
N ASP A 156 -21.65 3.90 -18.15
CA ASP A 156 -20.40 4.43 -17.59
C ASP A 156 -19.77 3.53 -16.51
N LEU A 157 -20.56 2.70 -15.82
CA LEU A 157 -20.09 1.71 -14.85
C LEU A 157 -19.54 0.45 -15.54
N VAL A 158 -20.24 -0.06 -16.56
CA VAL A 158 -19.90 -1.30 -17.28
C VAL A 158 -18.56 -1.19 -18.01
N ASP A 159 -18.31 -0.07 -18.70
CA ASP A 159 -17.00 0.18 -19.35
C ASP A 159 -15.86 0.38 -18.31
N TYR A 160 -16.21 0.75 -17.07
CA TYR A 160 -15.25 0.92 -15.99
C TYR A 160 -14.86 -0.39 -15.30
N GLU A 161 -15.68 -1.43 -15.37
CA GLU A 161 -15.45 -2.68 -14.64
C GLU A 161 -14.13 -3.35 -15.05
N ASP A 162 -13.84 -3.41 -16.35
CA ASP A 162 -12.58 -3.97 -16.85
C ASP A 162 -11.37 -3.14 -16.43
N THR A 163 -11.53 -1.81 -16.41
CA THR A 163 -10.49 -0.88 -15.96
C THR A 163 -10.26 -1.03 -14.45
N ILE A 164 -11.32 -1.08 -13.64
CA ILE A 164 -11.27 -1.33 -12.19
C ILE A 164 -10.59 -2.65 -11.90
N ARG A 165 -10.95 -3.70 -12.63
CA ARG A 165 -10.39 -5.04 -12.47
C ARG A 165 -8.90 -5.06 -12.77
N ALA A 166 -8.46 -4.45 -13.87
CA ALA A 166 -7.05 -4.40 -14.25
C ALA A 166 -6.22 -3.56 -13.26
N VAL A 167 -6.71 -2.37 -12.91
CA VAL A 167 -5.99 -1.44 -12.04
C VAL A 167 -5.93 -1.95 -10.60
N SER A 168 -7.01 -2.52 -10.07
CA SER A 168 -7.02 -3.11 -8.71
C SER A 168 -6.03 -4.27 -8.58
N LYS A 169 -5.97 -5.15 -9.58
CA LYS A 169 -4.96 -6.22 -9.65
C LYS A 169 -3.54 -5.66 -9.70
N MET A 170 -3.31 -4.65 -10.53
CA MET A 170 -2.00 -3.99 -10.64
C MET A 170 -1.57 -3.39 -9.30
N ILE A 171 -2.44 -2.62 -8.64
CA ILE A 171 -2.18 -2.03 -7.32
C ILE A 171 -1.81 -3.13 -6.32
N PHE A 172 -2.61 -4.20 -6.24
CA PHE A 172 -2.35 -5.31 -5.32
C PHE A 172 -0.97 -5.93 -5.56
N ILE A 173 -0.64 -6.28 -6.81
CA ILE A 173 0.64 -6.91 -7.17
C ILE A 173 1.81 -5.98 -6.86
N CYS A 174 1.75 -4.72 -7.27
CA CYS A 174 2.79 -3.74 -7.03
C CYS A 174 3.03 -3.48 -5.54
N THR A 175 1.95 -3.46 -4.74
CA THR A 175 2.03 -3.31 -3.28
C THR A 175 2.77 -4.48 -2.64
N ILE A 176 2.39 -5.73 -2.98
CA ILE A 176 3.03 -6.93 -2.43
C ILE A 176 4.50 -7.03 -2.82
N ILE A 177 4.84 -6.78 -4.09
CA ILE A 177 6.22 -6.75 -4.55
C ILE A 177 7.02 -5.68 -3.80
N GLY A 178 6.44 -4.49 -3.62
CA GLY A 178 7.07 -3.40 -2.85
C GLY A 178 7.37 -3.78 -1.40
N ILE A 179 6.45 -4.47 -0.72
CA ILE A 179 6.61 -4.97 0.67
C ILE A 179 7.70 -6.05 0.74
N VAL A 180 7.69 -7.02 -0.16
CA VAL A 180 8.70 -8.09 -0.17
C VAL A 180 10.09 -7.52 -0.44
N LEU A 181 10.21 -6.58 -1.39
CA LEU A 181 11.48 -5.93 -1.70
C LEU A 181 11.98 -5.02 -0.57
N THR A 182 11.10 -4.27 0.11
CA THR A 182 11.49 -3.49 1.30
C THR A 182 11.98 -4.41 2.41
N PHE A 183 11.35 -5.57 2.61
CA PHE A 183 11.81 -6.57 3.57
C PHE A 183 13.20 -7.13 3.21
N ILE A 184 13.42 -7.50 1.94
CA ILE A 184 14.73 -7.94 1.46
C ILE A 184 15.78 -6.83 1.61
N GLN A 185 15.42 -5.58 1.36
CA GLN A 185 16.28 -4.40 1.58
C GLN A 185 16.71 -4.30 3.05
N VAL A 186 15.82 -4.56 4.01
CA VAL A 186 16.17 -4.60 5.44
C VAL A 186 17.19 -5.71 5.71
N LEU A 187 17.04 -6.92 5.15
CA LEU A 187 18.01 -7.99 5.33
C LEU A 187 19.38 -7.64 4.73
N PHE A 188 19.38 -7.08 3.52
CA PHE A 188 20.63 -6.71 2.83
C PHE A 188 21.31 -5.50 3.51
N SER A 189 20.56 -4.66 4.23
CA SER A 189 21.12 -3.54 4.99
C SER A 189 22.10 -4.00 6.08
N ILE A 190 21.91 -5.20 6.65
CA ILE A 190 22.84 -5.81 7.60
C ILE A 190 24.16 -6.19 6.90
N GLY A 191 24.09 -6.69 5.66
CA GLY A 191 25.27 -6.97 4.82
C GLY A 191 26.06 -5.71 4.44
N ALA A 192 25.39 -4.57 4.33
CA ALA A 192 26.01 -3.29 3.95
C ALA A 192 27.06 -2.77 4.97
N PHE A 193 27.04 -3.26 6.21
CA PHE A 193 28.09 -2.99 7.18
C PHE A 193 29.42 -3.64 6.80
N PHE A 194 29.42 -4.83 6.19
CA PHE A 194 30.62 -5.64 5.98
C PHE A 194 31.33 -5.36 4.65
N SER A 195 30.58 -5.08 3.57
CA SER A 195 31.18 -4.83 2.26
C SER A 195 30.44 -3.77 1.45
N LYS A 196 31.17 -3.07 0.57
CA LYS A 196 30.61 -2.09 -0.37
C LYS A 196 29.69 -2.74 -1.41
N GLY A 197 29.91 -4.02 -1.74
CA GLY A 197 29.07 -4.75 -2.70
C GLY A 197 27.62 -4.86 -2.22
N TRP A 198 27.43 -5.13 -0.93
CA TRP A 198 26.10 -5.16 -0.30
C TRP A 198 25.41 -3.79 -0.33
N SER A 199 26.16 -2.69 -0.18
CA SER A 199 25.59 -1.33 -0.31
C SER A 199 25.09 -1.03 -1.74
N CYS A 200 25.75 -1.59 -2.76
CA CYS A 200 25.26 -1.50 -4.14
C CYS A 200 23.96 -2.30 -4.32
N ALA A 201 23.97 -3.56 -3.85
CA ALA A 201 22.81 -4.43 -3.93
C ALA A 201 21.58 -3.85 -3.19
N THR A 202 21.76 -3.30 -1.98
CA THR A 202 20.66 -2.65 -1.23
C THR A 202 20.05 -1.48 -1.99
N THR A 203 20.86 -0.71 -2.72
CA THR A 203 20.38 0.45 -3.48
C THR A 203 19.54 0.01 -4.68
N VAL A 204 19.96 -1.03 -5.41
CA VAL A 204 19.18 -1.58 -6.53
C VAL A 204 17.83 -2.11 -6.03
N VAL A 205 17.83 -2.87 -4.93
CA VAL A 205 16.60 -3.38 -4.32
C VAL A 205 15.71 -2.23 -3.84
N SER A 206 16.30 -1.16 -3.29
CA SER A 206 15.57 0.03 -2.83
C SER A 206 14.93 0.81 -3.95
N ILE A 207 15.60 0.96 -5.11
CA ILE A 207 15.01 1.57 -6.30
C ILE A 207 13.78 0.76 -6.74
N LEU A 208 13.93 -0.56 -6.86
CA LEU A 208 12.84 -1.42 -7.33
C LEU A 208 11.65 -1.38 -6.36
N SER A 209 11.93 -1.45 -5.05
CA SER A 209 10.91 -1.32 -4.01
C SER A 209 10.18 0.01 -4.07
N PHE A 210 10.92 1.12 -4.19
CA PHE A 210 10.33 2.46 -4.29
C PHE A 210 9.43 2.59 -5.52
N VAL A 211 9.90 2.13 -6.68
CA VAL A 211 9.11 2.15 -7.94
C VAL A 211 7.83 1.33 -7.80
N SER A 212 7.89 0.14 -7.19
CA SER A 212 6.68 -0.66 -6.98
C SER A 212 5.68 0.02 -6.04
N LEU A 213 6.15 0.60 -4.92
CA LEU A 213 5.26 1.26 -3.96
C LEU A 213 4.65 2.56 -4.50
N ILE A 214 5.40 3.39 -5.25
CA ILE A 214 4.85 4.63 -5.83
C ILE A 214 3.81 4.32 -6.92
N ILE A 215 4.01 3.28 -7.73
CA ILE A 215 3.03 2.83 -8.72
C ILE A 215 1.77 2.33 -8.02
N GLY A 216 1.91 1.53 -6.96
CA GLY A 216 0.78 1.05 -6.18
C GLY A 216 0.00 2.18 -5.50
N ALA A 217 0.69 3.11 -4.82
CA ALA A 217 0.07 4.24 -4.14
C ALA A 217 -0.60 5.22 -5.11
N GLY A 218 0.05 5.53 -6.23
CA GLY A 218 -0.50 6.38 -7.28
C GLY A 218 -1.70 5.75 -7.97
N GLY A 219 -1.60 4.46 -8.31
CA GLY A 219 -2.70 3.67 -8.88
C GLY A 219 -3.90 3.64 -7.95
N ALA A 220 -3.68 3.33 -6.66
CA ALA A 220 -4.73 3.35 -5.63
C ALA A 220 -5.42 4.72 -5.57
N THR A 221 -4.64 5.78 -5.38
CA THR A 221 -5.19 7.14 -5.23
C THR A 221 -6.01 7.56 -6.45
N GLY A 222 -5.49 7.33 -7.66
CA GLY A 222 -6.21 7.68 -8.90
C GLY A 222 -7.47 6.85 -9.07
N MET A 223 -7.37 5.54 -8.88
CA MET A 223 -8.47 4.60 -9.09
C MET A 223 -9.66 4.90 -8.18
N TYR A 224 -9.42 4.99 -6.87
CA TYR A 224 -10.52 5.15 -5.92
C TYR A 224 -11.16 6.53 -5.99
N ARG A 225 -10.43 7.56 -6.42
CA ARG A 225 -11.02 8.88 -6.70
C ARG A 225 -12.02 8.81 -7.84
N ILE A 226 -11.70 8.09 -8.90
CA ILE A 226 -12.62 7.94 -10.02
C ILE A 226 -13.84 7.13 -9.60
N VAL A 227 -13.65 6.00 -8.91
CA VAL A 227 -14.77 5.20 -8.39
C VAL A 227 -15.65 6.04 -7.46
N GLN A 228 -15.06 6.83 -6.57
CA GLN A 228 -15.81 7.73 -5.69
C GLN A 228 -16.68 8.73 -6.48
N THR A 229 -16.12 9.37 -7.51
CA THR A 229 -16.86 10.32 -8.35
C THR A 229 -18.01 9.64 -9.09
N ILE A 230 -17.76 8.49 -9.73
CA ILE A 230 -18.79 7.75 -10.46
C ILE A 230 -19.94 7.34 -9.52
N PHE A 231 -19.61 6.84 -8.32
CA PHE A 231 -20.62 6.47 -7.33
C PHE A 231 -21.44 7.68 -6.86
N ASN A 232 -20.79 8.79 -6.53
CA ASN A 232 -21.50 9.97 -6.03
C ASN A 232 -22.34 10.65 -7.12
N ASP A 233 -21.89 10.65 -8.37
CA ASP A 233 -22.61 11.27 -9.48
C ASP A 233 -23.83 10.45 -9.91
N ASN A 234 -23.75 9.10 -9.84
CA ASN A 234 -24.84 8.22 -10.26
C ASN A 234 -25.78 7.80 -9.12
N LEU A 235 -25.25 7.66 -7.90
CA LEU A 235 -25.98 7.10 -6.76
C LEU A 235 -26.22 8.10 -5.63
N GLY A 236 -25.63 9.30 -5.71
CA GLY A 236 -25.85 10.37 -4.73
C GLY A 236 -27.31 10.82 -4.65
N GLU A 237 -28.05 10.81 -5.77
CA GLU A 237 -29.49 11.11 -5.79
C GLU A 237 -30.33 10.05 -5.04
N TYR A 238 -29.83 8.82 -4.98
CA TYR A 238 -30.46 7.70 -4.27
C TYR A 238 -30.03 7.62 -2.81
N GLY A 239 -29.23 8.58 -2.31
CA GLY A 239 -28.77 8.62 -0.92
C GLY A 239 -27.60 7.69 -0.62
N VAL A 240 -26.94 7.12 -1.64
CA VAL A 240 -25.73 6.30 -1.51
C VAL A 240 -24.51 7.18 -1.79
N ARG A 241 -23.53 7.13 -0.90
CA ARG A 241 -22.32 7.97 -0.99
C ARG A 241 -21.07 7.13 -0.88
N ALA A 242 -20.08 7.46 -1.69
CA ALA A 242 -18.77 6.85 -1.64
C ALA A 242 -17.75 7.78 -0.97
N GLY A 243 -16.96 7.21 -0.06
CA GLY A 243 -15.91 7.85 0.69
C GLY A 243 -14.55 7.19 0.49
N LEU A 244 -13.48 7.97 0.62
CA LEU A 244 -12.11 7.47 0.54
C LEU A 244 -11.45 7.54 1.91
N SER A 245 -10.81 6.46 2.35
CA SER A 245 -10.11 6.49 3.64
C SER A 245 -8.90 7.40 3.57
N ARG A 246 -8.87 8.37 4.48
CA ARG A 246 -7.67 9.18 4.72
C ARG A 246 -6.56 8.34 5.38
N ASN A 247 -6.91 7.41 6.27
CA ASN A 247 -5.94 6.62 7.02
C ASN A 247 -5.11 5.72 6.11
N PHE A 248 -5.76 4.99 5.20
CA PHE A 248 -5.06 4.15 4.22
C PHE A 248 -4.09 4.98 3.37
N LEU A 249 -4.56 6.12 2.82
CA LEU A 249 -3.71 6.98 2.01
C LEU A 249 -2.52 7.51 2.80
N VAL A 250 -2.73 7.93 4.05
CA VAL A 250 -1.64 8.42 4.91
C VAL A 250 -0.61 7.34 5.14
N PHE A 251 -1.01 6.13 5.55
CA PHE A 251 -0.07 5.04 5.78
C PHE A 251 0.70 4.65 4.51
N TYR A 252 0.01 4.55 3.37
CA TYR A 252 0.66 4.13 2.14
C TYR A 252 1.62 5.22 1.60
N TRP A 253 1.19 6.48 1.56
CA TRP A 253 2.07 7.58 1.12
C TRP A 253 3.23 7.83 2.08
N LEU A 254 3.04 7.60 3.38
CA LEU A 254 4.11 7.70 4.36
C LEU A 254 5.12 6.56 4.19
N ALA A 255 4.68 5.34 3.88
CA ALA A 255 5.58 4.25 3.49
C ALA A 255 6.42 4.62 2.25
N VAL A 256 5.78 5.19 1.22
CA VAL A 256 6.46 5.66 0.00
C VAL A 256 7.47 6.76 0.31
N ALA A 257 7.10 7.77 1.11
CA ALA A 257 7.97 8.87 1.47
C ALA A 257 9.19 8.42 2.30
N LEU A 258 8.98 7.55 3.28
CA LEU A 258 10.08 6.97 4.07
C LEU A 258 11.01 6.12 3.20
N ASN A 259 10.47 5.35 2.27
CA ASN A 259 11.28 4.55 1.35
C ASN A 259 12.07 5.42 0.36
N LEU A 260 11.50 6.55 -0.09
CA LEU A 260 12.22 7.55 -0.90
C LEU A 260 13.39 8.16 -0.14
N ILE A 261 13.16 8.57 1.12
CA ILE A 261 14.22 9.11 1.97
C ILE A 261 15.31 8.05 2.15
N ALA A 262 14.94 6.81 2.49
CA ALA A 262 15.88 5.70 2.62
C ALA A 262 16.70 5.49 1.33
N LEU A 263 16.05 5.53 0.16
CA LEU A 263 16.70 5.41 -1.15
C LEU A 263 17.77 6.50 -1.36
N VAL A 264 17.46 7.76 -1.04
CA VAL A 264 18.42 8.86 -1.15
C VAL A 264 19.65 8.64 -0.26
N PHE A 265 19.45 8.17 0.98
CA PHE A 265 20.55 7.82 1.88
C PHE A 265 21.38 6.63 1.34
N TRP A 266 20.75 5.62 0.74
CA TRP A 266 21.44 4.50 0.12
C TRP A 266 22.32 4.94 -1.07
N ILE A 267 21.81 5.81 -1.93
CA ILE A 267 22.58 6.42 -3.04
C ILE A 267 23.78 7.20 -2.48
N PHE A 268 23.57 8.03 -1.46
CA PHE A 268 24.64 8.80 -0.84
C PHE A 268 25.70 7.92 -0.17
N SER A 269 25.30 6.79 0.43
CA SER A 269 26.21 5.80 1.02
C SER A 269 27.14 5.16 -0.02
N ILE A 270 26.68 4.97 -1.26
CA ILE A 270 27.54 4.52 -2.38
C ILE A 270 28.48 5.64 -2.85
N CYS A 271 27.93 6.82 -3.16
CA CYS A 271 28.69 7.90 -3.80
C CYS A 271 29.72 8.56 -2.87
N CYS A 272 29.38 8.74 -1.58
CA CYS A 272 30.21 9.46 -0.62
C CYS A 272 30.81 8.56 0.48
N GLY A 273 30.46 7.27 0.50
CA GLY A 273 30.99 6.27 1.44
C GLY A 273 32.42 5.83 1.15
N SER A 274 33.38 6.76 1.18
CA SER A 274 34.79 6.44 1.02
C SER A 274 35.29 5.61 2.21
N THR A 275 35.43 4.29 2.02
CA THR A 275 36.40 3.50 2.80
C THR A 275 37.78 3.86 2.29
N ARG A 276 38.26 5.09 2.53
CA ARG A 276 39.69 5.35 2.46
C ARG A 276 40.30 4.43 3.52
N LYS A 277 40.83 3.28 3.10
CA LYS A 277 42.03 2.76 3.75
C LYS A 277 42.96 3.95 3.68
N ARG A 278 43.26 4.57 4.83
CA ARG A 278 44.46 5.37 4.98
C ARG A 278 45.57 4.38 4.61
N SER A 279 45.91 4.31 3.32
CA SER A 279 47.13 3.67 2.88
C SER A 279 48.17 4.43 3.68
N ARG A 280 48.65 3.81 4.75
CA ARG A 280 49.88 4.25 5.38
C ARG A 280 50.86 4.23 4.23
N SER A 281 51.21 5.43 3.78
CA SER A 281 52.45 5.79 3.12
C SER A 281 53.44 4.64 3.23
N TYR A 282 53.56 3.83 2.17
CA TYR A 282 54.70 2.94 1.98
C TYR A 282 55.98 3.76 1.71
N THR A 283 55.83 5.07 1.50
CA THR A 283 56.87 6.09 1.40
C THR A 283 57.36 6.60 2.77
N ASP A 284 57.55 5.72 3.75
CA ASP A 284 58.29 6.04 5.00
C ASP A 284 59.16 4.86 5.50
N SER A 285 59.14 3.71 4.82
CA SER A 285 60.05 2.58 5.13
C SER A 285 61.29 2.52 4.23
N ALA A 286 61.43 3.43 3.26
CA ALA A 286 62.61 3.52 2.41
C ALA A 286 63.77 4.33 3.04
N GLU A 287 63.52 5.06 4.13
CA GLU A 287 64.55 5.90 4.80
C GLU A 287 65.20 5.22 6.03
N LYS A 288 65.22 3.89 6.08
CA LYS A 288 65.98 3.13 7.10
C LYS A 288 66.76 1.95 6.53
N GLN A 289 67.27 2.07 5.31
CA GLN A 289 68.42 1.25 4.94
C GLN A 289 69.68 2.00 5.40
N PRO A 290 70.55 1.41 6.26
CA PRO A 290 71.81 2.04 6.57
C PRO A 290 72.57 2.23 5.26
N MET A 291 73.00 3.46 4.99
CA MET A 291 73.91 3.79 3.90
C MET A 291 75.13 2.87 4.00
N MET A 292 75.18 1.84 3.16
CA MET A 292 76.40 1.05 3.02
C MET A 292 77.44 1.98 2.39
N VAL A 293 78.45 2.34 3.19
CA VAL A 293 79.61 3.10 2.71
C VAL A 293 80.25 2.29 1.58
N TYR A 294 80.23 2.84 0.37
CA TYR A 294 80.98 2.28 -0.75
C TYR A 294 82.48 2.43 -0.45
N GLN A 295 83.18 1.33 -0.16
CA GLN A 295 84.64 1.30 -0.19
C GLN A 295 85.09 1.00 -1.64
N PRO A 296 85.85 1.88 -2.29
CA PRO A 296 86.47 1.54 -3.57
C PRO A 296 87.51 0.44 -3.36
N TYR A 297 87.54 -0.54 -4.26
CA TYR A 297 88.55 -1.61 -4.27
C TYR A 297 89.92 -1.02 -4.63
N GLU A 298 90.92 -1.21 -3.78
CA GLU A 298 92.33 -0.99 -4.16
C GLU A 298 92.74 -2.07 -5.18
N GLN A 299 93.20 -1.64 -6.35
CA GLN A 299 93.77 -2.54 -7.37
C GLN A 299 95.10 -3.09 -6.87
N ALA A 300 95.21 -4.41 -6.74
CA ALA A 300 96.47 -5.08 -6.43
C ALA A 300 97.51 -4.89 -7.56
N PRO A 301 98.79 -4.66 -7.25
CA PRO A 301 99.83 -4.44 -8.24
C PRO A 301 100.10 -5.70 -9.09
N GLN A 302 100.17 -5.51 -10.41
CA GLN A 302 100.55 -6.56 -11.34
C GLN A 302 102.05 -6.86 -11.23
N HIS A 303 102.41 -8.06 -10.80
CA HIS A 303 103.78 -8.54 -10.86
C HIS A 303 104.14 -8.86 -12.32
N VAL A 304 105.01 -8.04 -12.91
CA VAL A 304 105.69 -8.30 -14.18
C VAL A 304 106.79 -9.34 -13.91
N TYR A 305 106.62 -10.55 -14.41
CA TYR A 305 107.73 -11.49 -14.54
C TYR A 305 108.55 -11.10 -15.76
N LYS A 306 109.85 -10.84 -15.54
CA LYS A 306 110.87 -10.69 -16.57
C LYS A 306 111.32 -12.05 -17.08
#